data_AF-A0AAX3U2C9-F1
#
_entry.id   AF-A0AAX3U2C9-F1
#
_cell.length_a   1.000
_cell.length_b   1.000
_cell.length_c   1.000
_cell.angle_alpha   90.00
_cell.angle_beta   90.00
_cell.angle_gamma   90.00
#
_symmetry.space_group_name_H-M   'P 1'
#
loop_
_entity.id
_entity.type
_entity.pdbx_description
1 polymer ?
#
loop_
_entity_poly.entity_id
_entity_poly.type
_entity_poly.pdbx_seq_one_letter_code
_entity_poly.pdbx_strand_id
1 'polypeptide(L)'
;MKNKPTPQPIKTSALWQKISLTLVIGIGCISSTHIYAATQQELNGVKGEISRQQKTLTKQQKELDALQNSLKTQELGISSLENEIKATKTQFTTANANIDKLRQKIKLLENQKTQQTEKLAQLIKTYYATQRATAAANILNNGIEEDRISQYYQHLAKARTKTIQELESTQVELNESDRQLQLERDQIASLLEQQTKKRDTLAKTQSQRRQTVNKIQKSISGDKVYLAELQRNETRLQAEIAKAAKRNAVLMDGLAKQKGKLPWPLKGKISHSFGTRQSGQIDWKGIVIDANYGQSVKAVYSGTVVFAEYLRGYGLVVLLDHGKGDMTLYGFNQSLLKKEGDKVIAGETIALAGDTGGQSQPSLYFEIRRNSKAENPKSWLTR
;
A
#
# COMPACT_ATOMS: atom_id res chain seq x y z
N MET A 1 41.32 65.59 -10.79
CA MET A 1 41.45 65.90 -12.23
C MET A 1 40.42 65.09 -13.03
N LYS A 2 39.61 65.77 -13.85
CA LYS A 2 38.71 65.31 -14.96
C LYS A 2 37.44 64.50 -14.55
N ASN A 3 36.23 65.10 -14.50
CA ASN A 3 35.20 65.35 -15.56
C ASN A 3 34.65 64.07 -16.22
N LYS A 4 33.36 63.74 -16.42
CA LYS A 4 31.97 64.35 -16.45
C LYS A 4 30.98 63.13 -16.61
N PRO A 5 29.63 63.25 -16.81
CA PRO A 5 28.58 64.03 -16.17
C PRO A 5 27.31 63.19 -15.77
N THR A 6 26.41 63.82 -14.99
CA THR A 6 25.06 63.40 -14.54
C THR A 6 23.94 63.55 -15.57
N PRO A 7 22.78 62.88 -15.38
CA PRO A 7 21.47 63.41 -15.75
C PRO A 7 20.48 63.55 -14.58
N GLN A 8 19.62 64.57 -14.68
CA GLN A 8 18.62 65.04 -13.69
C GLN A 8 17.25 64.32 -13.77
N PRO A 9 16.38 64.47 -12.75
CA PRO A 9 15.07 63.82 -12.68
C PRO A 9 13.93 64.68 -13.28
N ILE A 10 12.92 64.02 -13.87
CA ILE A 10 11.70 64.66 -14.37
C ILE A 10 10.53 64.39 -13.41
N LYS A 11 9.88 65.49 -13.00
CA LYS A 11 8.67 65.56 -12.18
C LYS A 11 7.41 65.21 -12.98
N THR A 12 6.44 64.54 -12.37
CA THR A 12 5.02 64.65 -12.76
C THR A 12 4.13 64.75 -11.51
N SER A 13 3.40 65.87 -11.43
CA SER A 13 2.34 66.22 -10.47
C SER A 13 1.05 65.45 -10.81
N ALA A 14 0.46 64.72 -9.86
CA ALA A 14 -0.69 65.10 -9.02
C ALA A 14 -1.89 65.70 -9.78
N LEU A 15 -3.05 65.01 -9.76
CA LEU A 15 -4.26 65.44 -9.03
C LEU A 15 -5.49 64.59 -9.43
N TRP A 16 -6.07 63.93 -8.43
CA TRP A 16 -7.44 63.44 -8.43
C TRP A 16 -8.38 64.61 -8.09
N GLN A 17 -9.50 64.77 -8.80
CA GLN A 17 -10.77 65.16 -8.17
C GLN A 17 -11.98 64.98 -9.09
N LYS A 18 -13.07 64.56 -8.45
CA LYS A 18 -14.40 64.21 -8.95
C LYS A 18 -15.13 65.40 -9.57
N ILE A 19 -15.92 65.19 -10.63
CA ILE A 19 -17.07 66.04 -10.95
C ILE A 19 -18.24 65.17 -11.42
N SER A 20 -19.28 65.12 -10.60
CA SER A 20 -20.67 64.92 -11.02
C SER A 20 -21.25 66.29 -11.37
N LEU A 21 -21.93 66.44 -12.51
CA LEU A 21 -23.29 67.03 -12.62
C LEU A 21 -23.72 67.16 -14.10
N THR A 22 -24.97 66.80 -14.31
CA THR A 22 -25.87 67.02 -15.45
C THR A 22 -25.79 68.37 -16.16
N LEU A 23 -25.93 68.40 -17.49
CA LEU A 23 -26.46 69.56 -18.21
C LEU A 23 -27.02 69.21 -19.62
N VAL A 24 -28.32 69.48 -19.77
CA VAL A 24 -29.03 70.07 -20.93
C VAL A 24 -29.19 69.29 -22.25
N ILE A 25 -30.48 69.08 -22.54
CA ILE A 25 -31.10 68.76 -23.83
C ILE A 25 -30.81 69.90 -24.82
N GLY A 26 -30.16 69.57 -25.93
CA GLY A 26 -29.97 70.44 -27.09
C GLY A 26 -29.94 69.61 -28.37
N ILE A 27 -30.95 69.81 -29.22
CA ILE A 27 -31.24 69.07 -30.43
C ILE A 27 -30.21 69.37 -31.54
N GLY A 28 -29.68 68.32 -32.16
CA GLY A 28 -29.35 68.29 -33.59
C GLY A 28 -28.02 68.90 -34.05
N CYS A 29 -26.93 68.12 -33.97
CA CYS A 29 -25.88 68.12 -34.99
C CYS A 29 -25.12 66.79 -34.93
N ILE A 30 -25.37 65.93 -35.91
CA ILE A 30 -24.71 64.63 -36.06
C ILE A 30 -23.31 64.91 -36.62
N SER A 31 -22.32 64.97 -35.74
CA SER A 31 -20.90 64.92 -36.08
C SER A 31 -20.32 63.67 -35.43
N SER A 32 -20.16 62.66 -36.26
CA SER A 32 -19.60 61.33 -35.99
C SER A 32 -18.44 61.32 -34.98
N THR A 33 -18.72 60.84 -33.77
CA THR A 33 -17.69 60.24 -32.93
C THR A 33 -17.18 58.99 -33.65
N HIS A 34 -15.94 59.01 -34.14
CA HIS A 34 -15.27 57.79 -34.58
C HIS A 34 -15.09 56.87 -33.37
N ILE A 35 -16.07 56.01 -33.12
CA ILE A 35 -15.85 54.75 -32.44
C ILE A 35 -14.94 53.98 -33.40
N TYR A 36 -13.66 53.83 -33.05
CA TYR A 36 -12.79 52.89 -33.77
C TYR A 36 -13.39 51.48 -33.56
N ALA A 37 -14.25 51.07 -34.47
CA ALA A 37 -14.60 49.67 -34.63
C ALA A 37 -13.30 48.95 -35.00
N ALA A 38 -12.88 47.97 -34.18
CA ALA A 38 -11.74 47.13 -34.48
C ALA A 38 -11.86 46.65 -35.93
N THR A 39 -10.80 46.84 -36.71
CA THR A 39 -10.82 46.49 -38.14
C THR A 39 -11.13 45.01 -38.28
N GLN A 40 -11.84 44.61 -39.35
CA GLN A 40 -12.19 43.21 -39.59
C GLN A 40 -10.95 42.28 -39.58
N GLN A 41 -9.78 42.83 -39.93
CA GLN A 41 -8.49 42.16 -39.90
C GLN A 41 -7.96 41.94 -38.47
N GLU A 42 -8.09 42.93 -37.57
CA GLU A 42 -7.78 42.78 -36.14
C GLU A 42 -8.73 41.78 -35.47
N LEU A 43 -10.03 41.82 -35.79
CA LEU A 43 -11.03 40.87 -35.31
C LEU A 43 -10.75 39.44 -35.78
N ASN A 44 -10.33 39.25 -37.03
CA ASN A 44 -9.92 37.94 -37.55
C ASN A 44 -8.60 37.46 -36.94
N GLY A 45 -7.65 38.37 -36.67
CA GLY A 45 -6.41 38.09 -35.95
C GLY A 45 -6.67 37.58 -34.53
N VAL A 46 -7.48 38.31 -33.76
CA VAL A 46 -7.88 37.93 -32.39
C VAL A 46 -8.65 36.61 -32.36
N LYS A 47 -9.59 36.37 -33.30
CA LYS A 47 -10.28 35.07 -33.43
C LYS A 47 -9.30 33.93 -33.73
N GLY A 48 -8.30 34.17 -34.58
CA GLY A 48 -7.24 33.22 -34.89
C GLY A 48 -6.37 32.89 -33.67
N GLU A 49 -6.02 33.90 -32.87
CA GLU A 49 -5.29 33.73 -31.61
C GLU A 49 -6.10 32.97 -30.56
N ILE A 50 -7.38 33.30 -30.37
CA ILE A 50 -8.28 32.57 -29.47
C ILE A 50 -8.37 31.10 -29.88
N SER A 51 -8.53 30.81 -31.18
CA SER A 51 -8.58 29.43 -31.69
C SER A 51 -7.27 28.68 -31.45
N ARG A 52 -6.11 29.33 -31.67
CA ARG A 52 -4.79 28.77 -31.36
C ARG A 52 -4.63 28.50 -29.86
N GLN A 53 -5.01 29.44 -29.01
CA GLN A 53 -4.95 29.31 -27.55
C GLN A 53 -5.84 28.16 -27.06
N GLN A 54 -7.06 28.04 -27.60
CA GLN A 54 -7.99 26.95 -27.28
C GLN A 54 -7.43 25.58 -27.69
N LYS A 55 -6.80 25.48 -28.88
CA LYS A 55 -6.12 24.27 -29.33
C LYS A 55 -4.97 23.90 -28.39
N THR A 56 -4.15 24.86 -27.98
CA THR A 56 -3.04 24.66 -27.03
C THR A 56 -3.55 24.15 -25.68
N LEU A 57 -4.58 24.78 -25.11
CA LEU A 57 -5.18 24.35 -23.85
C LEU A 57 -5.75 22.92 -23.94
N THR A 58 -6.40 22.58 -25.06
CA THR A 58 -6.93 21.23 -25.29
C THR A 58 -5.80 20.20 -25.38
N LYS A 59 -4.69 20.54 -26.04
CA LYS A 59 -3.50 19.69 -26.13
C LYS A 59 -2.87 19.47 -24.75
N GLN A 60 -2.65 20.54 -23.99
CA GLN A 60 -2.11 20.47 -22.62
C GLN A 60 -3.00 19.63 -21.70
N GLN A 61 -4.32 19.74 -21.82
CA GLN A 61 -5.27 18.92 -21.06
C GLN A 61 -5.13 17.44 -21.42
N LYS A 62 -5.05 17.09 -22.70
CA LYS A 62 -4.83 15.70 -23.14
C LYS A 62 -3.50 15.13 -22.64
N GLU A 63 -2.43 15.92 -22.68
CA GLU A 63 -1.13 15.52 -22.14
C GLU A 63 -1.18 15.29 -20.62
N LEU A 64 -1.85 16.18 -19.88
CA LEU A 64 -2.06 16.02 -18.43
C LEU A 64 -2.86 14.75 -18.13
N ASP A 65 -3.90 14.47 -18.90
CA ASP A 65 -4.71 13.25 -18.72
C ASP A 65 -3.92 11.98 -19.02
N ALA A 66 -3.06 12.00 -20.04
CA ALA A 66 -2.15 10.89 -20.34
C ALA A 66 -1.12 10.68 -19.20
N LEU A 67 -0.54 11.75 -18.68
CA LEU A 67 0.38 11.67 -17.53
C LEU A 67 -0.32 11.16 -16.27
N GLN A 68 -1.54 11.59 -16.01
CA GLN A 68 -2.34 11.14 -14.86
C GLN A 68 -2.74 9.66 -14.97
N ASN A 69 -3.05 9.19 -16.19
CA ASN A 69 -3.27 7.77 -16.44
C ASN A 69 -1.98 6.95 -16.26
N SER A 70 -0.84 7.46 -16.74
CA SER A 70 0.46 6.83 -16.52
C SER A 70 0.80 6.74 -15.03
N LEU A 71 0.56 7.82 -14.27
CA LEU A 71 0.74 7.86 -12.82
C LEU A 71 -0.13 6.82 -12.12
N LYS A 72 -1.43 6.74 -12.47
CA LYS A 72 -2.35 5.72 -11.96
C LYS A 72 -1.79 4.31 -12.17
N THR A 73 -1.37 3.98 -13.39
CA THR A 73 -0.82 2.65 -13.70
C THR A 73 0.47 2.37 -12.92
N GLN A 74 1.36 3.36 -12.79
CA GLN A 74 2.59 3.23 -12.01
C GLN A 74 2.32 3.00 -10.53
N GLU A 75 1.39 3.75 -9.93
CA GLU A 75 1.03 3.62 -8.51
C GLU A 75 0.30 2.32 -8.20
N LEU A 76 -0.60 1.87 -9.07
CA LEU A 76 -1.21 0.53 -8.96
C LEU A 76 -0.17 -0.59 -9.09
N GLY A 77 0.78 -0.45 -10.01
CA GLY A 77 1.90 -1.39 -10.18
C GLY A 77 2.81 -1.45 -8.95
N ILE A 78 3.16 -0.29 -8.38
CA ILE A 78 3.93 -0.19 -7.12
C ILE A 78 3.17 -0.89 -5.99
N SER A 79 1.87 -0.60 -5.84
CA SER A 79 1.02 -1.22 -4.83
C SER A 79 1.03 -2.75 -4.92
N SER A 80 0.86 -3.30 -6.14
CA SER A 80 0.90 -4.75 -6.38
C SER A 80 2.25 -5.33 -6.03
N LEU A 81 3.35 -4.72 -6.52
CA LEU A 81 4.71 -5.18 -6.26
C LEU A 81 5.05 -5.20 -4.76
N GLU A 82 4.62 -4.19 -4.01
CA GLU A 82 4.83 -4.14 -2.56
C GLU A 82 4.06 -5.25 -1.82
N ASN A 83 2.82 -5.51 -2.21
CA ASN A 83 2.02 -6.61 -1.67
C ASN A 83 2.69 -7.97 -1.97
N GLU A 84 3.17 -8.15 -3.19
CA GLU A 84 3.89 -9.36 -3.59
C GLU A 84 5.22 -9.53 -2.84
N ILE A 85 5.99 -8.45 -2.64
CA ILE A 85 7.23 -8.48 -1.85
C ILE A 85 6.93 -8.86 -0.39
N LYS A 86 5.85 -8.33 0.19
CA LYS A 86 5.41 -8.68 1.55
C LYS A 86 4.99 -10.14 1.65
N ALA A 87 4.26 -10.66 0.66
CA ALA A 87 3.87 -12.06 0.59
C ALA A 87 5.10 -12.98 0.50
N THR A 88 6.03 -12.69 -0.42
CA THR A 88 7.29 -13.43 -0.57
C THR A 88 8.13 -13.39 0.72
N LYS A 89 8.18 -12.26 1.43
CA LYS A 89 8.85 -12.18 2.75
C LYS A 89 8.22 -13.12 3.78
N THR A 90 6.90 -13.23 3.79
CA THR A 90 6.18 -14.13 4.70
C THR A 90 6.45 -15.60 4.36
N GLN A 91 6.46 -15.95 3.07
CA GLN A 91 6.84 -17.29 2.61
C GLN A 91 8.28 -17.63 3.01
N PHE A 92 9.20 -16.68 2.86
CA PHE A 92 10.60 -16.84 3.28
C PHE A 92 10.73 -17.09 4.79
N THR A 93 9.98 -16.37 5.64
CA THR A 93 9.99 -16.61 7.08
C THR A 93 9.45 -17.98 7.46
N THR A 94 8.40 -18.45 6.77
CA THR A 94 7.83 -19.80 7.00
C THR A 94 8.79 -20.90 6.57
N ALA A 95 9.40 -20.78 5.39
CA ALA A 95 10.37 -21.76 4.88
C ALA A 95 11.58 -21.89 5.81
N ASN A 96 12.12 -20.78 6.32
CA ASN A 96 13.21 -20.84 7.31
C ASN A 96 12.80 -21.54 8.61
N ALA A 97 11.60 -21.26 9.12
CA ALA A 97 11.09 -21.95 10.30
C ALA A 97 10.91 -23.46 10.07
N ASN A 98 10.50 -23.88 8.87
CA ASN A 98 10.42 -25.30 8.50
C ASN A 98 11.80 -25.95 8.41
N ILE A 99 12.78 -25.27 7.80
CA ILE A 99 14.17 -25.74 7.74
C ILE A 99 14.74 -25.97 9.14
N ASP A 100 14.49 -25.05 10.08
CA ASP A 100 14.97 -25.18 11.45
C ASP A 100 14.35 -26.40 12.15
N LYS A 101 13.05 -26.64 11.96
CA LYS A 101 12.37 -27.85 12.46
C LYS A 101 12.93 -29.13 11.84
N LEU A 102 13.14 -29.14 10.53
CA LEU A 102 13.70 -30.30 9.82
C LEU A 102 15.11 -30.61 10.29
N ARG A 103 15.97 -29.59 10.47
CA ARG A 103 17.31 -29.76 11.02
C ARG A 103 17.30 -30.35 12.43
N GLN A 104 16.39 -29.89 13.29
CA GLN A 104 16.22 -30.46 14.63
C GLN A 104 15.75 -31.92 14.57
N LYS A 105 14.80 -32.23 13.68
CA LYS A 105 14.30 -33.60 13.48
C LYS A 105 15.39 -34.53 12.96
N ILE A 106 16.13 -34.11 11.93
CA ILE A 106 17.25 -34.88 11.37
C ILE A 106 18.28 -35.18 12.46
N LYS A 107 18.69 -34.17 13.24
CA LYS A 107 19.62 -34.38 14.36
C LYS A 107 19.10 -35.39 15.40
N LEU A 108 17.80 -35.37 15.70
CA LEU A 108 17.19 -36.35 16.60
C LEU A 108 17.21 -37.76 16.01
N LEU A 109 16.83 -37.91 14.74
CA LEU A 109 16.83 -39.19 14.01
C LEU A 109 18.25 -39.76 13.88
N GLU A 110 19.26 -38.92 13.63
CA GLU A 110 20.68 -39.31 13.60
C GLU A 110 21.14 -39.88 14.95
N ASN A 111 20.75 -39.24 16.05
CA ASN A 111 21.05 -39.73 17.39
C ASN A 111 20.32 -41.06 17.68
N GLN A 112 19.05 -41.17 17.31
CA GLN A 112 18.26 -42.40 17.46
C GLN A 112 18.87 -43.56 16.66
N LYS A 113 19.24 -43.30 15.40
CA LYS A 113 19.92 -44.27 14.54
C LYS A 113 21.23 -44.75 15.17
N THR A 114 22.04 -43.84 15.71
CA THR A 114 23.28 -44.20 16.42
C THR A 114 23.00 -45.13 17.59
N GLN A 115 22.05 -44.78 18.46
CA GLN A 115 21.67 -45.61 19.62
C GLN A 115 21.11 -46.99 19.22
N GLN A 116 20.27 -47.05 18.19
CA GLN A 116 19.73 -48.31 17.66
C GLN A 116 20.85 -49.18 17.06
N THR A 117 21.82 -48.57 16.38
CA THR A 117 22.98 -49.27 15.80
C THR A 117 23.86 -49.87 16.89
N GLU A 118 24.16 -49.10 17.95
CA GLU A 118 24.93 -49.58 19.10
C GLU A 118 24.21 -50.73 19.82
N LYS A 119 22.91 -50.60 20.05
CA LYS A 119 22.07 -51.65 20.65
C LYS A 119 22.07 -52.91 19.78
N LEU A 120 21.91 -52.78 18.46
CA LEU A 120 21.94 -53.92 17.54
C LEU A 120 23.31 -54.60 17.56
N ALA A 121 24.41 -53.83 17.55
CA ALA A 121 25.76 -54.36 17.66
C ALA A 121 25.97 -55.13 18.97
N GLN A 122 25.45 -54.63 20.09
CA GLN A 122 25.49 -55.33 21.37
C GLN A 122 24.71 -56.64 21.32
N LEU A 123 23.49 -56.65 20.78
CA LEU A 123 22.65 -57.86 20.63
C LEU A 123 23.33 -58.92 19.75
N ILE A 124 24.00 -58.50 18.68
CA ILE A 124 24.77 -59.38 17.80
C ILE A 124 25.99 -59.95 18.54
N LYS A 125 26.74 -59.10 19.26
CA LYS A 125 27.90 -59.55 20.06
C LYS A 125 27.49 -60.55 21.14
N THR A 126 26.38 -60.31 21.84
CA THR A 126 25.85 -61.25 22.83
C THR A 126 25.45 -62.57 22.20
N TYR A 127 24.82 -62.56 21.03
CA TYR A 127 24.44 -63.78 20.30
C TYR A 127 25.66 -64.65 19.97
N TYR A 128 26.73 -64.05 19.42
CA TYR A 128 27.94 -64.80 19.09
C TYR A 128 28.68 -65.31 20.34
N ALA A 129 28.71 -64.53 21.42
CA ALA A 129 29.32 -64.94 22.68
C ALA A 129 28.56 -66.12 23.31
N THR A 130 27.22 -66.06 23.35
CA THR A 130 26.40 -67.16 23.89
C THR A 130 26.46 -68.40 23.02
N GLN A 131 26.43 -68.26 21.69
CA GLN A 131 26.51 -69.41 20.79
C GLN A 131 27.83 -70.18 20.94
N ARG A 132 28.94 -69.45 21.10
CA ARG A 132 30.25 -70.05 21.36
C ARG A 132 30.31 -70.73 22.74
N ALA A 133 29.71 -70.13 23.76
CA ALA A 133 29.64 -70.71 25.09
C ALA A 133 28.76 -71.98 25.14
N THR A 134 27.58 -71.97 24.50
CA THR A 134 26.70 -73.16 24.42
C THR A 134 27.31 -74.27 23.58
N ALA A 135 28.03 -73.95 22.49
CA ALA A 135 28.74 -74.96 21.71
C ALA A 135 29.82 -75.68 22.53
N ALA A 136 30.49 -74.97 23.44
CA ALA A 136 31.46 -75.55 24.37
C ALA A 136 30.79 -76.32 25.53
N ALA A 137 29.63 -75.85 26.01
CA ALA A 137 28.90 -76.44 27.13
C ALA A 137 28.04 -77.67 26.77
N ASN A 138 27.57 -77.78 25.51
CA ASN A 138 26.82 -78.95 25.02
C ASN A 138 27.64 -80.25 24.97
N ILE A 139 28.96 -80.16 25.16
CA ILE A 139 29.84 -81.31 25.39
C ILE A 139 29.60 -81.91 26.81
N LEU A 140 28.94 -81.19 27.72
CA LEU A 140 28.92 -81.48 29.16
C LEU A 140 27.53 -81.45 29.86
N ASN A 141 26.40 -81.14 29.19
CA ASN A 141 25.16 -80.77 29.91
C ASN A 141 23.88 -81.59 29.58
N ASN A 142 23.06 -81.84 30.61
CA ASN A 142 21.91 -82.75 30.63
C ASN A 142 20.55 -82.01 30.60
N GLY A 143 19.86 -81.97 29.46
CA GLY A 143 18.39 -81.92 29.25
C GLY A 143 17.53 -80.73 29.73
N ILE A 144 17.72 -80.17 30.93
CA ILE A 144 16.81 -79.15 31.52
C ILE A 144 17.21 -77.71 31.16
N GLU A 145 18.50 -77.46 30.90
CA GLU A 145 18.97 -76.13 30.47
C GLU A 145 18.60 -75.79 29.03
N GLU A 146 18.31 -76.79 28.19
CA GLU A 146 18.07 -76.63 26.76
C GLU A 146 16.80 -75.80 26.46
N ASP A 147 15.74 -75.99 27.25
CA ASP A 147 14.47 -75.26 27.12
C ASP A 147 14.60 -73.78 27.49
N ARG A 148 15.36 -73.46 28.55
CA ARG A 148 15.62 -72.07 28.97
C ARG A 148 16.52 -71.35 27.97
N ILE A 149 17.52 -72.04 27.43
CA ILE A 149 18.41 -71.51 26.39
C ILE A 149 17.62 -71.21 25.12
N SER A 150 16.70 -72.09 24.72
CA SER A 150 15.81 -71.87 23.56
C SER A 150 14.93 -70.63 23.73
N GLN A 151 14.28 -70.46 24.90
CA GLN A 151 13.48 -69.26 25.20
C GLN A 151 14.33 -67.98 25.16
N TYR A 152 15.53 -68.02 25.74
CA TYR A 152 16.48 -66.90 25.68
C TYR A 152 16.83 -66.52 24.23
N TYR A 153 17.10 -67.51 23.36
CA TYR A 153 17.36 -67.26 21.94
C TYR A 153 16.17 -66.65 21.21
N GLN A 154 14.95 -67.07 21.52
CA GLN A 154 13.73 -66.49 20.95
C GLN A 154 13.57 -65.01 21.36
N HIS A 155 13.79 -64.69 22.64
CA HIS A 155 13.75 -63.30 23.12
C HIS A 155 14.83 -62.43 22.44
N LEU A 156 16.05 -62.97 22.29
CA LEU A 156 17.15 -62.27 21.61
C LEU A 156 16.88 -62.07 20.12
N ALA A 157 16.31 -63.07 19.44
CA ALA A 157 15.87 -62.95 18.05
C ALA A 157 14.78 -61.87 17.91
N LYS A 158 13.75 -61.90 18.76
CA LYS A 158 12.67 -60.90 18.75
C LYS A 158 13.19 -59.48 19.00
N ALA A 159 14.11 -59.30 19.95
CA ALA A 159 14.73 -58.01 20.23
C ALA A 159 15.58 -57.50 19.05
N ARG A 160 16.31 -58.39 18.36
CA ARG A 160 17.08 -58.04 17.16
C ARG A 160 16.17 -57.62 16.01
N THR A 161 15.16 -58.43 15.67
CA THR A 161 14.19 -58.11 14.60
C THR A 161 13.50 -56.78 14.87
N LYS A 162 13.05 -56.53 16.11
CA LYS A 162 12.46 -55.25 16.49
C LYS A 162 13.43 -54.08 16.30
N THR A 163 14.69 -54.24 16.73
CA THR A 163 15.71 -53.18 16.58
C THR A 163 16.03 -52.91 15.10
N ILE A 164 16.05 -53.94 14.25
CA ILE A 164 16.23 -53.79 12.80
C ILE A 164 15.06 -53.01 12.19
N GLN A 165 13.81 -53.37 12.53
CA GLN A 165 12.63 -52.66 12.06
C GLN A 165 12.60 -51.18 12.51
N GLU A 166 12.96 -50.90 13.76
CA GLU A 166 13.09 -49.53 14.27
C GLU A 166 14.15 -48.73 13.50
N LEU A 167 15.29 -49.36 13.18
CA LEU A 167 16.38 -48.74 12.42
C LEU A 167 16.00 -48.50 10.95
N GLU A 168 15.31 -49.44 10.32
CA GLU A 168 14.75 -49.27 8.96
C GLU A 168 13.76 -48.11 8.91
N SER A 169 12.83 -48.03 9.87
CA SER A 169 11.87 -46.91 9.98
C SER A 169 12.59 -45.57 10.17
N THR A 170 13.57 -45.54 11.08
CA THR A 170 14.37 -44.33 11.35
C THR A 170 15.13 -43.87 10.11
N GLN A 171 15.68 -44.80 9.33
CA GLN A 171 16.38 -44.48 8.08
C GLN A 171 15.44 -43.94 7.00
N VAL A 172 14.23 -44.51 6.87
CA VAL A 172 13.21 -44.00 5.95
C VAL A 172 12.80 -42.58 6.33
N GLU A 173 12.54 -42.32 7.62
CA GLU A 173 12.19 -40.99 8.11
C GLU A 173 13.32 -39.97 7.92
N LEU A 174 14.57 -40.39 8.07
CA LEU A 174 15.75 -39.54 7.86
C LEU A 174 15.88 -39.15 6.39
N ASN A 175 15.80 -40.12 5.48
CA ASN A 175 15.85 -39.88 4.04
C ASN A 175 14.73 -38.93 3.56
N GLU A 176 13.51 -39.12 4.08
CA GLU A 176 12.38 -38.24 3.75
C GLU A 176 12.59 -36.83 4.31
N SER A 177 13.10 -36.71 5.54
CA SER A 177 13.38 -35.41 6.16
C SER A 177 14.50 -34.65 5.42
N ASP A 178 15.54 -35.35 4.96
CA ASP A 178 16.61 -34.77 4.14
C ASP A 178 16.09 -34.31 2.77
N ARG A 179 15.22 -35.10 2.14
CA ARG A 179 14.57 -34.71 0.88
C ARG A 179 13.73 -33.44 1.06
N GLN A 180 12.93 -33.37 2.13
CA GLN A 180 12.13 -32.19 2.45
C GLN A 180 13.01 -30.98 2.72
N LEU A 181 14.13 -31.16 3.43
CA LEU A 181 15.10 -30.09 3.69
C LEU A 181 15.70 -29.53 2.39
N GLN A 182 16.02 -30.40 1.44
CA GLN A 182 16.54 -29.97 0.14
C GLN A 182 15.48 -29.21 -0.67
N LEU A 183 14.23 -29.69 -0.69
CA LEU A 183 13.12 -29.00 -1.36
C LEU A 183 12.90 -27.59 -0.79
N GLU A 184 12.92 -27.44 0.54
CA GLU A 184 12.77 -26.13 1.20
C GLU A 184 13.95 -25.19 0.88
N ARG A 185 15.17 -25.71 0.76
CA ARG A 185 16.35 -24.93 0.34
C ARG A 185 16.23 -24.43 -1.10
N ASP A 186 15.80 -25.29 -2.01
CA ASP A 186 15.59 -24.94 -3.42
C ASP A 186 14.46 -23.90 -3.57
N GLN A 187 13.39 -24.05 -2.77
CA GLN A 187 12.32 -23.06 -2.68
C GLN A 187 12.84 -21.70 -2.20
N ILE A 188 13.70 -21.65 -1.18
CA ILE A 188 14.32 -20.41 -0.71
C ILE A 188 15.13 -19.73 -1.82
N ALA A 189 15.93 -20.50 -2.57
CA ALA A 189 16.72 -19.95 -3.68
C ALA A 189 15.82 -19.28 -4.74
N SER A 190 14.71 -19.94 -5.11
CA SER A 190 13.72 -19.38 -6.02
C SER A 190 13.05 -18.12 -5.47
N LEU A 191 12.66 -18.12 -4.17
CA LEU A 191 12.03 -16.96 -3.53
C LEU A 191 12.98 -15.74 -3.49
N LEU A 192 14.28 -15.95 -3.25
CA LEU A 192 15.28 -14.89 -3.25
C LEU A 192 15.47 -14.27 -4.64
N GLU A 193 15.49 -15.10 -5.70
CA GLU A 193 15.57 -14.61 -7.07
C GLU A 193 14.33 -13.77 -7.43
N GLN A 194 13.12 -14.28 -7.11
CA GLN A 194 11.88 -13.54 -7.33
C GLN A 194 11.85 -12.23 -6.55
N GLN A 195 12.29 -12.23 -5.30
CA GLN A 195 12.34 -11.03 -4.46
C GLN A 195 13.28 -9.97 -5.05
N THR A 196 14.43 -10.39 -5.58
CA THR A 196 15.41 -9.49 -6.22
C THR A 196 14.80 -8.83 -7.46
N LYS A 197 14.24 -9.63 -8.38
CA LYS A 197 13.57 -9.11 -9.60
C LYS A 197 12.43 -8.14 -9.29
N LYS A 198 11.61 -8.45 -8.27
CA LYS A 198 10.52 -7.58 -7.83
C LYS A 198 11.04 -6.25 -7.26
N ARG A 199 12.13 -6.27 -6.48
CA ARG A 199 12.74 -5.05 -5.93
C ARG A 199 13.35 -4.17 -7.01
N ASP A 200 14.02 -4.75 -8.01
CA ASP A 200 14.57 -4.00 -9.13
C ASP A 200 13.46 -3.34 -9.96
N THR A 201 12.39 -4.08 -10.21
CA THR A 201 11.19 -3.57 -10.89
C THR A 201 10.53 -2.45 -10.09
N LEU A 202 10.40 -2.60 -8.77
CA LEU A 202 9.85 -1.58 -7.87
C LEU A 202 10.69 -0.30 -7.93
N ALA A 203 12.01 -0.40 -7.82
CA ALA A 203 12.92 0.75 -7.88
C ALA A 203 12.81 1.48 -9.23
N LYS A 204 12.73 0.73 -10.34
CA LYS A 204 12.53 1.29 -11.69
C LYS A 204 11.19 2.01 -11.80
N THR A 205 10.09 1.40 -11.36
CA THR A 205 8.75 2.00 -11.41
C THR A 205 8.64 3.22 -10.51
N GLN A 206 9.26 3.22 -9.32
CA GLN A 206 9.32 4.39 -8.43
C GLN A 206 10.09 5.56 -9.07
N SER A 207 11.20 5.29 -9.76
CA SER A 207 11.94 6.31 -10.51
C SER A 207 11.09 6.92 -11.63
N GLN A 208 10.41 6.07 -12.41
CA GLN A 208 9.49 6.52 -13.46
C GLN A 208 8.33 7.35 -12.89
N ARG A 209 7.74 6.91 -11.77
CA ARG A 209 6.69 7.65 -11.05
C ARG A 209 7.17 9.05 -10.68
N ARG A 210 8.37 9.18 -10.08
CA ARG A 210 8.93 10.49 -9.72
C ARG A 210 9.05 11.41 -10.94
N GLN A 211 9.48 10.88 -12.08
CA GLN A 211 9.54 11.66 -13.32
C GLN A 211 8.15 12.08 -13.81
N THR A 212 7.15 11.19 -13.76
CA THR A 212 5.76 11.50 -14.12
C THR A 212 5.17 12.59 -13.23
N VAL A 213 5.34 12.49 -11.91
CA VAL A 213 4.88 13.50 -10.93
C VAL A 213 5.52 14.85 -11.22
N ASN A 214 6.84 14.89 -11.47
CA ASN A 214 7.53 16.14 -11.83
C ASN A 214 7.00 16.76 -13.13
N LYS A 215 6.65 15.94 -14.14
CA LYS A 215 6.04 16.43 -15.38
C LYS A 215 4.64 16.99 -15.12
N ILE A 216 3.82 16.29 -14.33
CA ILE A 216 2.49 16.76 -13.92
C ILE A 216 2.59 18.10 -13.20
N GLN A 217 3.49 18.23 -12.22
CA GLN A 217 3.69 19.45 -11.46
C GLN A 217 4.06 20.64 -12.35
N LYS A 218 4.91 20.41 -13.37
CA LYS A 218 5.23 21.43 -14.38
C LYS A 218 4.02 21.79 -15.24
N SER A 219 3.22 20.81 -15.65
CA SER A 219 2.01 21.02 -16.46
C SER A 219 0.88 21.74 -15.72
N ILE A 220 0.79 21.61 -14.39
CA ILE A 220 -0.24 22.26 -13.55
C ILE A 220 0.26 23.54 -12.87
N SER A 221 1.45 24.03 -13.20
CA SER A 221 2.12 25.14 -12.50
C SER A 221 1.36 26.48 -12.51
N GLY A 222 0.40 26.66 -13.42
CA GLY A 222 -0.48 27.84 -13.42
C GLY A 222 -1.71 27.66 -12.53
N ASP A 223 -1.98 28.63 -11.66
CA ASP A 223 -3.09 28.61 -10.68
C ASP A 223 -4.45 28.24 -11.30
N LYS A 224 -4.74 28.72 -12.52
CA LYS A 224 -5.99 28.42 -13.23
C LYS A 224 -6.12 26.94 -13.61
N VAL A 225 -5.03 26.31 -14.05
CA VAL A 225 -5.02 24.89 -14.45
C VAL A 225 -5.10 24.00 -13.21
N TYR A 226 -4.36 24.36 -12.17
CA TYR A 226 -4.41 23.63 -10.90
C TYR A 226 -5.81 23.69 -10.27
N LEU A 227 -6.42 24.89 -10.23
CA LEU A 227 -7.78 25.09 -9.74
C LEU A 227 -8.80 24.22 -10.52
N ALA A 228 -8.73 24.25 -11.86
CA ALA A 228 -9.62 23.45 -12.69
C ALA A 228 -9.45 21.94 -12.45
N GLU A 229 -8.22 21.49 -12.19
CA GLU A 229 -7.95 20.09 -11.87
C GLU A 229 -8.51 19.69 -10.50
N LEU A 230 -8.37 20.53 -9.47
CA LEU A 230 -8.97 20.32 -8.16
C LEU A 230 -10.50 20.22 -8.24
N GLN A 231 -11.15 21.11 -9.00
CA GLN A 231 -12.60 21.04 -9.22
C GLN A 231 -13.03 19.72 -9.86
N ARG A 232 -12.29 19.26 -10.89
CA ARG A 232 -12.58 17.96 -11.52
C ARG A 232 -12.40 16.80 -10.55
N ASN A 233 -11.37 16.84 -9.69
CA ASN A 233 -11.14 15.81 -8.68
C ASN A 233 -12.26 15.79 -7.64
N GLU A 234 -12.73 16.95 -7.19
CA GLU A 234 -13.89 17.05 -6.30
C GLU A 234 -15.16 16.47 -6.94
N THR A 235 -15.46 16.81 -8.20
CA THR A 235 -16.62 16.25 -8.92
C THR A 235 -16.52 14.72 -9.04
N ARG A 236 -15.34 14.18 -9.36
CA ARG A 236 -15.12 12.72 -9.42
C ARG A 236 -15.37 12.06 -8.07
N LEU A 237 -14.86 12.65 -6.99
CA LEU A 237 -15.09 12.14 -5.64
C LEU A 237 -16.57 12.15 -5.26
N GLN A 238 -17.28 13.26 -5.53
CA GLN A 238 -18.71 13.36 -5.27
C GLN A 238 -19.51 12.32 -6.06
N ALA A 239 -19.13 12.04 -7.31
CA ALA A 239 -19.79 11.02 -8.13
C ALA A 239 -19.64 9.60 -7.54
N GLU A 240 -18.44 9.22 -7.09
CA GLU A 240 -18.23 7.91 -6.45
C GLU A 240 -18.96 7.81 -5.10
N ILE A 241 -19.02 8.89 -4.32
CA ILE A 241 -19.79 8.92 -3.07
C ILE A 241 -21.29 8.79 -3.33
N ALA A 242 -21.82 9.49 -4.33
CA ALA A 242 -23.24 9.39 -4.68
C ALA A 242 -23.60 7.98 -5.18
N LYS A 243 -22.70 7.33 -5.90
CA LYS A 243 -22.83 5.94 -6.35
C LYS A 243 -22.77 4.97 -5.17
N ALA A 244 -21.86 5.18 -4.23
CA ALA A 244 -21.76 4.39 -2.99
C ALA A 244 -23.03 4.51 -2.13
N ALA A 245 -23.53 5.73 -1.92
CA ALA A 245 -24.73 6.00 -1.13
C ALA A 245 -26.01 5.34 -1.68
N LYS A 246 -26.10 5.15 -3.00
CA LYS A 246 -27.24 4.46 -3.64
C LYS A 246 -27.21 2.94 -3.47
N ARG A 247 -26.03 2.35 -3.31
CA ARG A 247 -25.83 0.89 -3.32
C ARG A 247 -26.01 0.25 -1.95
N ASN A 248 -25.80 1.00 -0.86
CA ASN A 248 -25.78 0.44 0.49
C ASN A 248 -26.58 1.33 1.46
N ALA A 249 -27.79 0.90 1.83
CA ALA A 249 -28.45 1.40 3.04
C ALA A 249 -27.95 0.56 4.22
N VAL A 250 -26.75 0.86 4.71
CA VAL A 250 -26.17 0.11 5.84
C VAL A 250 -26.95 0.45 7.11
N LEU A 251 -27.59 -0.56 7.72
CA LEU A 251 -28.21 -0.47 9.04
C LEU A 251 -27.12 -0.40 10.12
N MET A 252 -26.56 0.79 10.32
CA MET A 252 -25.61 1.10 11.37
C MET A 252 -26.01 2.40 12.08
N ASP A 253 -25.44 2.60 13.28
CA ASP A 253 -25.83 3.69 14.17
C ASP A 253 -25.38 5.09 13.72
N GLY A 254 -24.54 5.17 12.68
CA GLY A 254 -23.86 6.39 12.28
C GLY A 254 -22.78 6.80 13.29
N LEU A 255 -22.14 7.94 13.03
CA LEU A 255 -21.10 8.51 13.86
C LEU A 255 -21.66 9.47 14.93
N ALA A 256 -22.92 9.91 14.87
CA ALA A 256 -23.47 10.98 15.72
C ALA A 256 -23.11 10.93 17.21
N LYS A 257 -23.15 9.74 17.83
CA LYS A 257 -22.82 9.54 19.26
C LYS A 257 -21.31 9.55 19.57
N GLN A 258 -20.47 9.53 18.55
CA GLN A 258 -19.01 9.41 18.61
C GLN A 258 -18.27 10.74 18.38
N LYS A 259 -18.98 11.87 18.33
CA LYS A 259 -18.35 13.18 18.20
C LYS A 259 -17.38 13.43 19.36
N GLY A 260 -16.13 13.75 19.04
CA GLY A 260 -15.02 13.93 19.99
C GLY A 260 -14.47 12.65 20.61
N LYS A 261 -14.90 11.47 20.17
CA LYS A 261 -14.54 10.16 20.75
C LYS A 261 -13.84 9.21 19.77
N LEU A 262 -13.80 9.55 18.49
CA LEU A 262 -13.22 8.67 17.48
C LEU A 262 -11.69 8.57 17.65
N PRO A 263 -11.10 7.39 17.56
CA PRO A 263 -9.64 7.25 17.56
C PRO A 263 -9.05 7.88 16.29
N TRP A 264 -7.79 8.28 16.38
CA TRP A 264 -7.03 8.73 15.21
C TRP A 264 -6.83 7.59 14.20
N PRO A 265 -6.98 7.85 12.88
CA PRO A 265 -6.78 6.84 11.85
C PRO A 265 -5.30 6.42 11.72
N LEU A 266 -4.38 7.34 12.04
CA LEU A 266 -2.96 7.06 12.26
C LEU A 266 -2.36 8.12 13.20
N LYS A 267 -1.21 7.81 13.80
CA LYS A 267 -0.43 8.75 14.62
C LYS A 267 0.50 9.58 13.73
N GLY A 268 0.35 10.91 13.74
CA GLY A 268 1.19 11.81 12.95
C GLY A 268 0.83 13.27 13.14
N LYS A 269 1.66 14.18 12.61
CA LYS A 269 1.42 15.63 12.63
C LYS A 269 0.44 15.99 11.51
N ILE A 270 -0.45 16.95 11.76
CA ILE A 270 -1.30 17.50 10.71
C ILE A 270 -0.50 18.52 9.89
N SER A 271 -0.30 18.24 8.61
CA SER A 271 0.31 19.16 7.64
C SER A 271 -0.72 20.08 6.98
N HIS A 272 -1.93 19.60 6.72
CA HIS A 272 -3.04 20.41 6.21
C HIS A 272 -4.30 20.25 7.06
N SER A 273 -4.91 21.36 7.45
CA SER A 273 -6.14 21.38 8.26
C SER A 273 -7.37 21.62 7.40
N PHE A 274 -8.51 21.08 7.81
CA PHE A 274 -9.81 21.34 7.20
C PHE A 274 -10.09 22.85 7.11
N GLY A 275 -10.62 23.29 5.96
CA GLY A 275 -10.97 24.68 5.70
C GLY A 275 -9.80 25.60 5.41
N THR A 276 -8.56 25.11 5.43
CA THR A 276 -7.39 25.90 4.99
C THR A 276 -7.31 25.95 3.46
N ARG A 277 -6.71 27.02 2.93
CA ARG A 277 -6.61 27.23 1.49
C ARG A 277 -5.70 26.21 0.83
N GLN A 278 -6.22 25.50 -0.18
CA GLN A 278 -5.42 24.60 -1.01
C GLN A 278 -4.91 25.31 -2.26
N SER A 279 -5.80 25.97 -3.02
CA SER A 279 -5.42 26.86 -4.13
C SER A 279 -6.60 27.72 -4.59
N GLY A 280 -6.32 28.94 -5.05
CA GLY A 280 -7.30 29.76 -5.76
C GLY A 280 -8.50 30.09 -4.90
N GLN A 281 -9.66 29.46 -5.20
CA GLN A 281 -11.00 29.28 -4.56
C GLN A 281 -11.22 28.14 -3.54
N ILE A 282 -10.34 27.16 -3.52
CA ILE A 282 -10.62 25.82 -2.96
C ILE A 282 -9.93 25.63 -1.63
N ASP A 283 -10.70 25.12 -0.67
CA ASP A 283 -10.24 24.79 0.67
C ASP A 283 -10.21 23.28 0.87
N TRP A 284 -9.29 22.82 1.71
CA TRP A 284 -9.21 21.43 2.12
C TRP A 284 -10.51 20.95 2.76
N LYS A 285 -11.09 19.86 2.23
CA LYS A 285 -12.31 19.23 2.75
C LYS A 285 -12.03 18.15 3.81
N GLY A 286 -10.76 17.92 4.13
CA GLY A 286 -10.30 16.98 5.16
C GLY A 286 -9.06 17.49 5.86
N ILE A 287 -8.38 16.60 6.56
CA ILE A 287 -7.04 16.83 7.11
C ILE A 287 -6.02 15.96 6.38
N VAL A 288 -4.78 16.44 6.28
CA VAL A 288 -3.64 15.63 5.84
C VAL A 288 -2.75 15.39 7.05
N ILE A 289 -2.45 14.13 7.32
CA ILE A 289 -1.64 13.69 8.44
C ILE A 289 -0.35 13.10 7.88
N ASP A 290 0.79 13.65 8.28
CA ASP A 290 2.11 13.13 7.90
C ASP A 290 2.28 11.71 8.43
N ALA A 291 2.86 10.84 7.59
CA ALA A 291 3.00 9.42 7.89
C ALA A 291 4.35 8.88 7.42
N ASN A 292 4.73 7.74 7.96
CA ASN A 292 5.79 6.94 7.35
C ASN A 292 5.21 6.06 6.23
N TYR A 293 6.02 5.75 5.22
CA TYR A 293 5.67 4.73 4.23
C TYR A 293 5.34 3.42 4.95
N GLY A 294 4.20 2.83 4.63
CA GLY A 294 3.76 1.54 5.16
C GLY A 294 3.09 1.64 6.53
N GLN A 295 2.93 2.85 7.08
CA GLN A 295 2.29 3.03 8.37
C GLN A 295 0.82 2.58 8.30
N SER A 296 0.39 1.77 9.27
CA SER A 296 -0.97 1.23 9.31
C SER A 296 -2.01 2.34 9.45
N VAL A 297 -2.97 2.37 8.53
CA VAL A 297 -4.16 3.23 8.56
C VAL A 297 -5.33 2.42 9.10
N LYS A 298 -5.96 2.92 10.15
CA LYS A 298 -7.01 2.24 10.89
C LYS A 298 -8.38 2.85 10.64
N ALA A 299 -9.40 2.01 10.58
CA ALA A 299 -10.79 2.46 10.58
C ALA A 299 -11.09 3.19 11.89
N VAL A 300 -11.59 4.42 11.82
CA VAL A 300 -11.94 5.17 13.03
C VAL A 300 -13.21 4.64 13.70
N TYR A 301 -14.06 3.95 12.94
CA TYR A 301 -15.28 3.34 13.43
C TYR A 301 -15.66 2.11 12.59
N SER A 302 -16.50 1.24 13.14
CA SER A 302 -17.02 0.09 12.38
C SER A 302 -17.85 0.55 11.19
N GLY A 303 -17.72 -0.12 10.06
CA GLY A 303 -18.34 0.31 8.81
C GLY A 303 -18.29 -0.76 7.73
N THR A 304 -18.86 -0.44 6.57
CA THR A 304 -18.73 -1.25 5.35
C THR A 304 -17.93 -0.47 4.33
N VAL A 305 -17.00 -1.14 3.66
CA VAL A 305 -16.22 -0.54 2.57
C VAL A 305 -17.11 -0.38 1.35
N VAL A 306 -17.29 0.86 0.90
CA VAL A 306 -18.15 1.20 -0.25
C VAL A 306 -17.37 1.70 -1.46
N PHE A 307 -16.07 1.94 -1.30
CA PHE A 307 -15.12 2.20 -2.39
C PHE A 307 -13.71 1.82 -1.93
N ALA A 308 -12.95 1.10 -2.75
CA ALA A 308 -11.60 0.65 -2.44
C ALA A 308 -10.73 0.60 -3.70
N GLU A 309 -10.54 1.75 -4.35
CA GLU A 309 -9.84 1.85 -5.63
C GLU A 309 -9.01 3.14 -5.76
N TYR A 310 -8.33 3.27 -6.89
CA TYR A 310 -7.61 4.48 -7.25
C TYR A 310 -8.57 5.60 -7.71
N LEU A 311 -8.49 6.76 -7.05
CA LEU A 311 -9.19 7.97 -7.41
C LEU A 311 -8.21 9.10 -7.70
N ARG A 312 -8.30 9.70 -8.89
CA ARG A 312 -7.41 10.80 -9.31
C ARG A 312 -7.49 11.97 -8.33
N GLY A 313 -6.34 12.47 -7.91
CA GLY A 313 -6.20 13.53 -6.90
C GLY A 313 -6.22 13.03 -5.45
N TYR A 314 -6.67 11.80 -5.20
CA TYR A 314 -6.73 11.19 -3.86
C TYR A 314 -5.93 9.89 -3.75
N GLY A 315 -5.36 9.39 -4.85
CA GLY A 315 -4.55 8.17 -4.86
C GLY A 315 -5.39 6.92 -4.64
N LEU A 316 -4.84 5.92 -3.95
CA LEU A 316 -5.62 4.78 -3.48
C LEU A 316 -6.48 5.20 -2.29
N VAL A 317 -7.78 5.01 -2.42
CA VAL A 317 -8.79 5.48 -1.46
C VAL A 317 -9.58 4.31 -0.89
N VAL A 318 -9.82 4.34 0.42
CA VAL A 318 -10.88 3.59 1.08
C VAL A 318 -11.98 4.55 1.49
N LEU A 319 -13.23 4.25 1.15
CA LEU A 319 -14.41 4.93 1.65
C LEU A 319 -15.21 3.94 2.51
N LEU A 320 -15.44 4.30 3.77
CA LEU A 320 -16.25 3.54 4.69
C LEU A 320 -17.60 4.23 4.90
N ASP A 321 -18.67 3.46 4.80
CA ASP A 321 -20.02 3.86 5.22
C ASP A 321 -20.29 3.34 6.64
N HIS A 322 -20.68 4.25 7.52
CA HIS A 322 -21.01 3.98 8.92
C HIS A 322 -22.52 4.02 9.21
N GLY A 323 -23.34 4.15 8.17
CA GLY A 323 -24.80 4.29 8.26
C GLY A 323 -25.27 5.73 8.52
N LYS A 324 -26.57 5.96 8.34
CA LYS A 324 -27.24 7.26 8.53
C LYS A 324 -26.59 8.43 7.77
N GLY A 325 -25.97 8.14 6.62
CA GLY A 325 -25.30 9.14 5.78
C GLY A 325 -23.94 9.60 6.30
N ASP A 326 -23.37 8.93 7.31
CA ASP A 326 -22.04 9.21 7.84
C ASP A 326 -20.99 8.33 7.14
N MET A 327 -19.95 8.95 6.58
CA MET A 327 -18.87 8.27 5.86
C MET A 327 -17.50 8.76 6.29
N THR A 328 -16.48 7.91 6.20
CA THR A 328 -15.08 8.28 6.37
C THR A 328 -14.25 7.89 5.16
N LEU A 329 -13.35 8.77 4.74
CA LEU A 329 -12.51 8.59 3.56
C LEU A 329 -11.03 8.62 3.96
N TYR A 330 -10.27 7.66 3.45
CA TYR A 330 -8.84 7.48 3.69
C TYR A 330 -8.13 7.45 2.34
N GLY A 331 -7.35 8.48 1.99
CA GLY A 331 -6.65 8.61 0.72
C GLY A 331 -5.13 8.66 0.85
N PHE A 332 -4.45 8.73 -0.29
CA PHE A 332 -2.99 8.71 -0.46
C PHE A 332 -2.31 7.39 -0.06
N ASN A 333 -3.08 6.34 0.19
CA ASN A 333 -2.55 5.06 0.65
C ASN A 333 -1.57 4.44 -0.37
N GLN A 334 -0.54 3.72 0.06
CA GLN A 334 0.29 2.92 -0.85
C GLN A 334 -0.39 1.60 -1.24
N SER A 335 -1.23 1.05 -0.35
CA SER A 335 -1.89 -0.23 -0.54
C SER A 335 -3.19 -0.30 0.24
N LEU A 336 -4.19 -0.96 -0.34
CA LEU A 336 -5.47 -1.22 0.29
C LEU A 336 -5.48 -2.66 0.83
N LEU A 337 -5.94 -2.84 2.07
CA LEU A 337 -6.06 -4.16 2.71
C LEU A 337 -7.49 -4.70 2.70
N LYS A 338 -8.41 -3.91 2.13
CA LYS A 338 -9.84 -4.18 2.07
C LYS A 338 -10.36 -3.96 0.66
N LYS A 339 -11.49 -4.61 0.35
CA LYS A 339 -12.19 -4.52 -0.93
C LYS A 339 -13.60 -3.95 -0.72
N GLU A 340 -14.22 -3.44 -1.78
CA GLU A 340 -15.63 -3.04 -1.75
C GLU A 340 -16.50 -4.21 -1.27
N GLY A 341 -17.40 -3.92 -0.33
CA GLY A 341 -18.26 -4.90 0.33
C GLY A 341 -17.72 -5.45 1.66
N ASP A 342 -16.42 -5.30 1.96
CA ASP A 342 -15.86 -5.79 3.22
C ASP A 342 -16.44 -5.03 4.43
N LYS A 343 -16.82 -5.76 5.47
CA LYS A 343 -17.13 -5.17 6.78
C LYS A 343 -15.84 -4.97 7.57
N VAL A 344 -15.74 -3.85 8.25
CA VAL A 344 -14.58 -3.50 9.09
C VAL A 344 -15.04 -3.10 10.48
N ILE A 345 -14.21 -3.41 11.48
CA ILE A 345 -14.44 -2.98 12.86
C ILE A 345 -13.57 -1.77 13.21
N ALA A 346 -13.99 -0.99 14.21
CA ALA A 346 -13.19 0.13 14.71
C ALA A 346 -11.77 -0.33 15.13
N GLY A 347 -10.75 0.40 14.70
CA GLY A 347 -9.34 0.14 14.98
C GLY A 347 -8.67 -0.90 14.07
N GLU A 348 -9.43 -1.56 13.19
CA GLU A 348 -8.89 -2.50 12.20
C GLU A 348 -8.05 -1.78 11.14
N THR A 349 -6.93 -2.39 10.74
CA THR A 349 -6.09 -1.84 9.66
C THR A 349 -6.76 -2.07 8.31
N ILE A 350 -7.06 -0.97 7.62
CA ILE A 350 -7.78 -0.99 6.33
C ILE A 350 -6.88 -0.66 5.13
N ALA A 351 -5.78 0.04 5.37
CA ALA A 351 -4.82 0.44 4.35
C ALA A 351 -3.44 0.71 4.97
N LEU A 352 -2.45 0.95 4.13
CA LEU A 352 -1.13 1.43 4.53
C LEU A 352 -0.92 2.83 3.92
N ALA A 353 -0.44 3.78 4.73
CA ALA A 353 -0.20 5.15 4.31
C ALA A 353 0.95 5.22 3.29
N GLY A 354 0.84 6.12 2.33
CA GLY A 354 1.79 6.27 1.25
C GLY A 354 1.72 7.67 0.66
N ASP A 355 2.13 7.80 -0.59
CA ASP A 355 2.18 9.07 -1.31
C ASP A 355 1.41 9.04 -2.64
N THR A 356 0.46 8.11 -2.80
CA THR A 356 -0.29 7.97 -4.06
C THR A 356 -1.19 9.16 -4.35
N GLY A 357 -1.58 9.34 -5.61
CA GLY A 357 -2.27 10.54 -6.08
C GLY A 357 -1.33 11.70 -6.36
N GLY A 358 -0.03 11.41 -6.53
CA GLY A 358 1.00 12.41 -6.85
C GLY A 358 1.45 13.25 -5.66
N GLN A 359 1.34 12.74 -4.42
CA GLN A 359 1.88 13.44 -3.26
C GLN A 359 3.41 13.39 -3.28
N SER A 360 4.05 14.44 -2.74
CA SER A 360 5.51 14.55 -2.66
C SER A 360 6.11 13.80 -1.48
N GLN A 361 5.31 13.50 -0.47
CA GLN A 361 5.72 12.83 0.76
C GLN A 361 4.60 11.92 1.29
N PRO A 362 4.94 10.88 2.08
CA PRO A 362 3.95 9.96 2.59
C PRO A 362 3.05 10.62 3.62
N SER A 363 1.75 10.46 3.45
CA SER A 363 0.72 11.06 4.30
C SER A 363 -0.60 10.30 4.17
N LEU A 364 -1.56 10.65 5.02
CA LEU A 364 -2.93 10.20 4.92
C LEU A 364 -3.83 11.42 4.70
N TYR A 365 -4.58 11.41 3.61
CA TYR A 365 -5.76 12.27 3.48
C TYR A 365 -6.92 11.63 4.25
N PHE A 366 -7.47 12.35 5.23
CA PHE A 366 -8.58 11.87 6.04
C PHE A 366 -9.74 12.86 6.02
N GLU A 367 -10.93 12.37 5.70
CA GLU A 367 -12.14 13.17 5.61
C GLU A 367 -13.31 12.46 6.29
N ILE A 368 -14.13 13.23 7.01
CA ILE A 368 -15.39 12.78 7.58
C ILE A 368 -16.51 13.50 6.85
N ARG A 369 -17.51 12.75 6.41
CA ARG A 369 -18.72 13.29 5.78
C ARG A 369 -19.95 12.90 6.57
N ARG A 370 -20.90 13.81 6.62
CA ARG A 370 -22.26 13.60 7.12
C ARG A 370 -23.25 14.16 6.12
N ASN A 371 -24.23 13.36 5.71
CA ASN A 371 -25.25 13.76 4.73
C ASN A 371 -24.63 14.39 3.48
N SER A 372 -23.58 13.75 2.96
CA SER A 372 -22.82 14.19 1.77
C SER A 372 -22.02 15.49 1.93
N LYS A 373 -21.95 16.08 3.12
CA LYS A 373 -21.14 17.27 3.41
C LYS A 373 -19.91 16.91 4.24
N ALA A 374 -18.76 17.48 3.87
CA ALA A 374 -17.53 17.32 4.63
C ALA A 374 -17.59 18.11 5.94
N GLU A 375 -17.22 17.47 7.05
CA GLU A 375 -17.09 18.08 8.37
C GLU A 375 -15.64 18.10 8.82
N ASN A 376 -15.28 19.04 9.71
CA ASN A 376 -13.93 19.13 10.26
C ASN A 376 -13.58 17.88 11.10
N PRO A 377 -12.66 17.00 10.64
CA PRO A 377 -12.35 15.76 11.34
C PRO A 377 -11.79 15.97 12.75
N LYS A 378 -11.11 17.09 13.03
CA LYS A 378 -10.59 17.39 14.37
C LYS A 378 -11.69 17.48 15.45
N SER A 379 -12.92 17.82 15.06
CA SER A 379 -14.05 17.90 16.01
C SER A 379 -14.60 16.51 16.40
N TRP A 380 -14.15 15.48 15.72
CA TRP A 380 -14.61 14.10 15.85
C TRP A 380 -13.59 13.21 16.54
N LEU A 381 -12.32 13.46 16.27
CA LEU A 381 -11.20 12.71 16.82
C LEU A 381 -11.00 13.06 18.29
N THR A 382 -10.64 12.06 19.10
CA THR A 382 -10.23 12.25 20.48
C THR A 382 -8.93 13.06 20.54
N ARG A 383 -8.77 13.88 21.57
CA ARG A 383 -7.52 14.60 21.81
C ARG A 383 -6.39 13.65 22.17
#